data_AF-A0A7L2VZP7-F1
#
_entry.id   AF-A0A7L2VZP7-F1
#
_cell.length_a   1.000
_cell.length_b   1.000
_cell.length_c   1.000
_cell.angle_alpha   90.00
_cell.angle_beta   90.00
_cell.angle_gamma   90.00
#
_symmetry.space_group_name_H-M   'P 1'
#
loop_
_entity.id
_entity.type
_entity.pdbx_description
1 polymer ?
#
loop_
_entity_poly.entity_id
_entity_poly.type
_entity_poly.pdbx_seq_one_letter_code
_entity_poly.pdbx_strand_id
1 'polypeptide(L)'
;PAALCALGALFGVVCGCFGYRCFRAVMFLSGLLLGSAVIFLLCHGQRVLEAPLGTELSAGIALGIGLLCGLLTLLLRSLGLFSTGLLLGLLLGTLALGTATPQPPPSPWVPAGTVLGLALLCALLALRWPKALTVLATAALGAAAAVTGADFFVEGLALPRYVWARARLEPVAPLCWHGWAMLAAWALLGGIGGIIQWKVTGTGVRHGE
;
A
#
# COMPACT_ATOMS: atom_id res chain seq x y z
N PRO A 1 -19.44 -5.25 4.62
CA PRO A 1 -18.11 -4.77 5.04
C PRO A 1 -17.18 -5.86 5.59
N ALA A 2 -17.57 -6.63 6.62
CA ALA A 2 -16.69 -7.63 7.24
C ALA A 2 -16.21 -8.72 6.27
N ALA A 3 -17.11 -9.28 5.44
CA ALA A 3 -16.74 -10.28 4.43
C ALA A 3 -15.76 -9.73 3.38
N LEU A 4 -15.92 -8.48 2.96
CA LEU A 4 -15.00 -7.82 2.01
C LEU A 4 -13.62 -7.61 2.62
N CYS A 5 -13.53 -7.20 3.89
CA CYS A 5 -12.28 -7.07 4.62
C CYS A 5 -11.59 -8.43 4.81
N ALA A 6 -12.34 -9.48 5.16
CA ALA A 6 -11.81 -10.83 5.31
C ALA A 6 -11.31 -11.40 3.98
N LEU A 7 -12.07 -11.23 2.90
CA LEU A 7 -11.65 -11.62 1.55
C LEU A 7 -10.42 -10.83 1.08
N GLY A 8 -10.37 -9.52 1.35
CA GLY A 8 -9.23 -8.67 1.02
C GLY A 8 -7.97 -9.04 1.81
N ALA A 9 -8.09 -9.34 3.10
CA ALA A 9 -6.99 -9.82 3.92
C ALA A 9 -6.48 -11.19 3.44
N LEU A 10 -7.39 -12.13 3.15
CA LEU A 10 -7.04 -13.44 2.61
C LEU A 10 -6.31 -13.32 1.27
N PHE A 11 -6.87 -12.52 0.35
CA PHE A 11 -6.28 -12.24 -0.95
C PHE A 11 -4.91 -11.59 -0.81
N GLY A 12 -4.78 -10.61 0.10
CA GLY A 12 -3.51 -9.96 0.41
C GLY A 12 -2.46 -10.91 0.95
N VAL A 13 -2.82 -11.82 1.86
CA VAL A 13 -1.91 -12.86 2.37
C VAL A 13 -1.47 -13.81 1.26
N VAL A 14 -2.40 -14.27 0.43
CA VAL A 14 -2.07 -15.14 -0.72
C VAL A 14 -1.15 -14.42 -1.70
N CYS A 15 -1.44 -13.16 -2.06
CA CYS A 15 -0.56 -12.35 -2.89
C CYS A 15 0.79 -12.06 -2.22
N GLY A 16 0.83 -11.91 -0.90
CA GLY A 16 2.05 -11.70 -0.11
C GLY A 16 2.90 -12.97 0.04
N CYS A 17 2.32 -14.17 -0.05
CA CYS A 17 3.07 -15.43 -0.04
C CYS A 17 3.49 -15.85 -1.46
N PHE A 18 2.65 -15.61 -2.48
CA PHE A 18 2.85 -16.09 -3.85
C PHE A 18 3.20 -15.00 -4.88
N GLY A 19 3.40 -13.75 -4.44
CA GLY A 19 3.52 -12.59 -5.31
C GLY A 19 4.56 -12.71 -6.43
N TYR A 20 5.73 -13.29 -6.15
CA TYR A 20 6.75 -13.48 -7.20
C TYR A 20 6.31 -14.44 -8.32
N ARG A 21 5.54 -15.49 -8.00
CA ARG A 21 4.98 -16.40 -9.02
C ARG A 21 3.92 -15.72 -9.87
N CYS A 22 3.23 -14.73 -9.31
CA CYS A 22 2.15 -13.99 -9.95
C CYS A 22 2.59 -12.59 -10.40
N PHE A 23 3.80 -12.43 -10.91
CA PHE A 23 4.39 -11.14 -11.28
C PHE A 23 3.47 -10.25 -12.14
N ARG A 24 2.78 -10.83 -13.14
CA ARG A 24 1.82 -10.08 -13.97
C ARG A 24 0.60 -9.60 -13.16
N ALA A 25 0.03 -10.47 -12.34
CA ALA A 25 -1.13 -10.11 -11.50
C ALA A 25 -0.75 -9.04 -10.46
N VAL A 26 0.47 -9.09 -9.92
CA VAL A 26 0.97 -8.08 -8.98
C VAL A 26 1.10 -6.71 -9.66
N MET A 27 1.63 -6.64 -10.88
CA MET A 27 1.71 -5.37 -11.62
C MET A 27 0.33 -4.80 -11.91
N PHE A 28 -0.63 -5.65 -12.32
CA PHE A 28 -2.02 -5.24 -12.49
C PHE A 28 -2.63 -4.69 -11.21
N LEU A 29 -2.47 -5.41 -10.09
CA LEU A 29 -3.03 -5.05 -8.81
C LEU A 29 -2.43 -3.74 -8.28
N SER A 30 -1.12 -3.52 -8.44
CA SER A 30 -0.50 -2.27 -8.02
C SER A 30 -0.98 -1.08 -8.85
N GLY A 31 -1.13 -1.25 -10.17
CA GLY A 31 -1.68 -0.24 -11.05
C GLY A 31 -3.14 0.08 -10.71
N LEU A 32 -3.95 -0.95 -10.46
CA LEU A 32 -5.34 -0.83 -10.03
C LEU A 32 -5.45 -0.07 -8.70
N LEU A 33 -4.69 -0.48 -7.68
CA LEU A 33 -4.72 0.13 -6.35
C LEU A 33 -4.23 1.57 -6.38
N LEU A 34 -3.11 1.84 -7.05
CA LEU A 34 -2.56 3.19 -7.16
C LEU A 34 -3.49 4.11 -7.96
N GLY A 35 -3.96 3.67 -9.12
CA GLY A 35 -4.84 4.45 -10.00
C GLY A 35 -6.17 4.77 -9.32
N SER A 36 -6.81 3.78 -8.71
CA SER A 36 -8.07 3.99 -7.98
C SER A 36 -7.87 4.87 -6.75
N ALA A 37 -6.80 4.70 -5.97
CA ALA A 37 -6.52 5.52 -4.80
C ALA A 37 -6.29 6.99 -5.16
N VAL A 38 -5.50 7.28 -6.20
CA VAL A 38 -5.22 8.66 -6.66
C VAL A 38 -6.50 9.34 -7.14
N ILE A 39 -7.30 8.67 -7.98
CA ILE A 39 -8.56 9.24 -8.47
C ILE A 39 -9.56 9.43 -7.34
N PHE A 40 -9.71 8.43 -6.46
CA PHE A 40 -10.59 8.55 -5.31
C PHE A 40 -10.19 9.73 -4.41
N LEU A 41 -8.89 9.92 -4.20
CA LEU A 41 -8.38 11.04 -3.41
C LEU A 41 -8.62 12.39 -4.10
N LEU A 42 -8.42 12.47 -5.43
CA LEU A 42 -8.73 13.66 -6.22
C LEU A 42 -10.22 14.00 -6.14
N CYS A 43 -11.11 13.03 -6.33
CA CYS A 43 -12.55 13.22 -6.21
C CYS A 43 -12.96 13.65 -4.79
N HIS A 44 -12.35 13.07 -3.75
CA HIS A 44 -12.63 13.45 -2.37
C HIS A 44 -12.05 14.84 -2.01
N GLY A 45 -10.93 15.23 -2.60
CA GLY A 45 -10.38 16.58 -2.49
C GLY A 45 -11.25 17.62 -3.21
N GLN A 46 -11.71 17.28 -4.42
CA GLN A 46 -12.58 18.12 -5.25
C GLN A 46 -14.00 18.27 -4.66
N ARG A 47 -14.49 17.27 -3.89
CA ARG A 47 -15.75 17.36 -3.12
C ARG A 47 -15.83 18.54 -2.15
N VAL A 48 -14.68 19.08 -1.73
CA VAL A 48 -14.63 20.29 -0.88
C VAL A 48 -14.92 21.56 -1.70
N LEU A 49 -14.71 21.52 -3.02
CA LEU A 49 -14.72 22.72 -3.87
C LEU A 49 -15.99 22.87 -4.70
N GLU A 50 -16.51 21.84 -5.38
CA GLU A 50 -17.71 21.97 -6.23
C GLU A 50 -18.53 20.67 -6.34
N ALA A 51 -19.80 20.73 -5.92
CA ALA A 51 -20.91 19.77 -6.13
C ALA A 51 -20.84 18.36 -5.48
N PRO A 52 -21.94 17.88 -4.83
CA PRO A 52 -22.02 16.56 -4.22
C PRO A 52 -22.25 15.47 -5.28
N LEU A 53 -21.19 15.04 -5.97
CA LEU A 53 -21.23 13.76 -6.67
C LEU A 53 -21.38 12.62 -5.64
N GLY A 54 -22.40 11.78 -5.80
CA GLY A 54 -22.68 10.66 -4.90
C GLY A 54 -21.47 9.74 -4.68
N THR A 55 -21.29 9.24 -3.45
CA THR A 55 -20.22 8.31 -3.04
C THR A 55 -20.10 7.10 -3.96
N GLU A 56 -21.24 6.56 -4.35
CA GLU A 56 -21.38 5.43 -5.27
C GLU A 56 -20.77 5.72 -6.64
N LEU A 57 -21.10 6.88 -7.24
CA LEU A 57 -20.65 7.26 -8.58
C LEU A 57 -19.13 7.54 -8.60
N SER A 58 -18.63 8.22 -7.55
CA SER A 58 -17.18 8.47 -7.43
C SER A 58 -16.37 7.18 -7.27
N ALA A 59 -16.91 6.18 -6.57
CA ALA A 59 -16.26 4.89 -6.43
C ALA A 59 -16.22 4.15 -7.78
N GLY A 60 -17.31 4.19 -8.56
CA GLY A 60 -17.36 3.62 -9.90
C GLY A 60 -16.33 4.22 -10.86
N ILE A 61 -16.21 5.56 -10.90
CA ILE A 61 -15.22 6.25 -11.74
C ILE A 61 -13.79 5.91 -11.30
N ALA A 62 -13.52 5.90 -10.00
CA ALA A 62 -12.21 5.53 -9.45
C ALA A 62 -11.82 4.09 -9.82
N LEU A 63 -12.76 3.15 -9.74
CA LEU A 63 -12.55 1.77 -10.15
C LEU A 63 -12.33 1.64 -11.66
N GLY A 64 -13.10 2.37 -12.47
CA GLY A 64 -12.94 2.37 -13.93
C GLY A 64 -11.57 2.87 -14.38
N ILE A 65 -11.12 4.02 -13.84
CA ILE A 65 -9.79 4.56 -14.15
C ILE A 65 -8.69 3.69 -13.57
N GLY A 66 -8.89 3.16 -12.35
CA GLY A 66 -7.99 2.18 -11.75
C GLY A 66 -7.81 0.95 -12.65
N LEU A 67 -8.90 0.41 -13.22
CA LEU A 67 -8.85 -0.74 -14.12
C LEU A 67 -8.05 -0.44 -15.39
N LEU A 68 -8.26 0.73 -16.00
CA LEU A 68 -7.48 1.20 -17.14
C LEU A 68 -5.99 1.35 -16.78
N CYS A 69 -5.68 1.91 -15.61
CA CYS A 69 -4.31 2.03 -15.11
C CYS A 69 -3.67 0.67 -14.87
N GLY A 70 -4.39 -0.27 -14.25
CA GLY A 70 -3.95 -1.66 -14.05
C GLY A 70 -3.66 -2.35 -15.39
N LEU A 71 -4.53 -2.19 -16.39
CA LEU A 71 -4.31 -2.75 -17.71
C LEU A 71 -3.09 -2.12 -18.41
N LEU A 72 -2.88 -0.81 -18.24
CA LEU A 72 -1.70 -0.12 -18.76
C LEU A 72 -0.40 -0.65 -18.11
N THR A 73 -0.41 -0.94 -16.81
CA THR A 73 0.75 -1.54 -16.12
C THR A 73 1.04 -2.98 -16.53
N LEU A 74 0.03 -3.72 -17.04
CA LEU A 74 0.24 -5.02 -17.67
C LEU A 74 0.87 -4.90 -19.05
N LEU A 75 0.48 -3.85 -19.81
CA LEU A 75 1.00 -3.61 -21.15
C LEU A 75 2.46 -3.12 -21.11
N LEU A 76 2.77 -2.25 -20.15
CA LEU A 76 4.08 -1.62 -20.02
C LEU A 76 4.79 -2.11 -18.75
N ARG A 77 5.68 -3.08 -18.91
CA ARG A 77 6.47 -3.67 -17.81
C ARG A 77 7.20 -2.62 -16.96
N SER A 78 7.72 -1.56 -17.58
CA SER A 78 8.39 -0.47 -16.88
C SER A 78 7.44 0.31 -15.99
N LEU A 79 6.21 0.56 -16.44
CA LEU A 79 5.18 1.22 -15.64
C LEU A 79 4.70 0.34 -14.49
N GLY A 80 4.57 -0.97 -14.71
CA GLY A 80 4.22 -1.92 -13.65
C GLY A 80 5.29 -2.01 -12.56
N LEU A 81 6.58 -2.05 -12.92
CA LEU A 81 7.69 -2.01 -11.96
C LEU A 81 7.74 -0.68 -11.20
N PHE A 82 7.50 0.43 -11.89
CA PHE A 82 7.43 1.75 -11.25
C PHE A 82 6.25 1.84 -10.27
N SER A 83 5.06 1.41 -10.68
CA SER A 83 3.84 1.40 -9.87
C SER A 83 3.99 0.51 -8.62
N THR A 84 4.55 -0.69 -8.76
CA THR A 84 4.82 -1.59 -7.62
C THR A 84 5.81 -0.98 -6.63
N GLY A 85 6.90 -0.37 -7.11
CA GLY A 85 7.86 0.33 -6.26
C GLY A 85 7.26 1.56 -5.57
N LEU A 86 6.42 2.32 -6.26
CA LEU A 86 5.70 3.45 -5.69
C LEU A 86 4.76 3.00 -4.58
N LEU A 87 4.00 1.91 -4.80
CA LEU A 87 3.11 1.33 -3.79
C LEU A 87 3.89 0.88 -2.55
N LEU A 88 5.04 0.21 -2.72
CA LEU A 88 5.89 -0.17 -1.59
C LEU A 88 6.37 1.06 -0.80
N GLY A 89 6.86 2.09 -1.47
CA GLY A 89 7.34 3.29 -0.78
C GLY A 89 6.20 4.09 -0.12
N LEU A 90 4.98 4.05 -0.66
CA LEU A 90 3.79 4.56 0.03
C LEU A 90 3.51 3.78 1.32
N LEU A 91 3.56 2.45 1.30
CA LEU A 91 3.36 1.60 2.47
C LEU A 91 4.43 1.85 3.55
N LEU A 92 5.69 1.94 3.14
CA LEU A 92 6.79 2.29 4.05
C LEU A 92 6.65 3.73 4.57
N GLY A 93 6.17 4.66 3.75
CA GLY A 93 5.92 6.04 4.12
C GLY A 93 4.84 6.13 5.19
N THR A 94 3.75 5.37 5.03
CA THR A 94 2.70 5.27 6.05
C THR A 94 3.17 4.61 7.35
N LEU A 95 4.06 3.63 7.28
CA LEU A 95 4.72 3.07 8.47
C LEU A 95 5.59 4.12 9.17
N ALA A 96 6.42 4.83 8.41
CA ALA A 96 7.29 5.88 8.93
C ALA A 96 6.46 6.98 9.62
N LEU A 97 5.37 7.43 8.98
CA LEU A 97 4.42 8.35 9.58
C LEU A 97 3.78 7.76 10.84
N GLY A 98 3.38 6.49 10.84
CA GLY A 98 2.80 5.83 12.01
C GLY A 98 3.74 5.72 13.21
N THR A 99 5.05 5.60 12.97
CA THR A 99 6.08 5.52 14.02
C THR A 99 6.68 6.88 14.41
N ALA A 100 6.45 7.93 13.62
CA ALA A 100 7.00 9.25 13.87
C ALA A 100 6.49 9.79 15.22
N THR A 101 7.28 10.69 15.82
CA THR A 101 6.98 11.29 17.12
C THR A 101 5.58 11.89 17.15
N PRO A 102 4.91 11.87 18.32
CA PRO A 102 3.53 12.33 18.45
C PRO A 102 3.36 13.86 18.29
N GLN A 103 4.46 14.60 18.20
CA GLN A 103 4.44 16.05 18.09
C GLN A 103 4.20 16.45 16.62
N PRO A 104 3.17 17.27 16.31
CA PRO A 104 2.86 17.61 14.93
C PRO A 104 4.01 18.41 14.31
N PRO A 105 4.47 18.03 13.10
CA PRO A 105 5.50 18.79 12.42
C PRO A 105 4.97 20.18 12.06
N PRO A 106 5.81 21.23 12.11
CA PRO A 106 5.38 22.61 11.88
C PRO A 106 5.00 22.89 10.42
N SER A 107 5.31 22.00 9.46
CA SER A 107 5.00 22.22 8.06
C SER A 107 4.37 20.99 7.37
N PRO A 108 3.40 21.22 6.47
CA PRO A 108 2.72 20.17 5.71
C PRO A 108 3.65 19.40 4.76
N TRP A 109 4.76 20.03 4.38
CA TRP A 109 5.73 19.48 3.45
C TRP A 109 6.56 18.33 4.04
N VAL A 110 6.66 18.22 5.36
CA VAL A 110 7.40 17.13 6.01
C VAL A 110 6.70 15.77 5.83
N PRO A 111 5.41 15.58 6.21
CA PRO A 111 4.74 14.30 5.99
C PRO A 111 4.54 14.00 4.49
N ALA A 112 4.23 15.02 3.68
CA ALA A 112 4.12 14.85 2.24
C ALA A 112 5.47 14.46 1.60
N GLY A 113 6.54 15.14 1.97
CA GLY A 113 7.89 14.90 1.45
C GLY A 113 8.47 13.55 1.87
N THR A 114 8.19 13.10 3.10
CA THR A 114 8.61 11.77 3.56
C THR A 114 7.91 10.66 2.79
N VAL A 115 6.59 10.74 2.62
CA VAL A 115 5.81 9.76 1.86
C VAL A 115 6.18 9.78 0.37
N LEU A 116 6.21 10.96 -0.26
CA LEU A 116 6.54 11.10 -1.68
C LEU A 116 8.01 10.75 -1.97
N GLY A 117 8.93 11.18 -1.11
CA GLY A 117 10.35 10.88 -1.23
C GLY A 117 10.62 9.38 -1.13
N LEU A 118 9.99 8.69 -0.17
CA LEU A 118 10.14 7.25 -0.02
C LEU A 118 9.45 6.47 -1.15
N ALA A 119 8.27 6.92 -1.59
CA ALA A 119 7.59 6.39 -2.77
C ALA A 119 8.46 6.48 -4.03
N LEU A 120 9.04 7.65 -4.31
CA LEU A 120 9.88 7.85 -5.49
C LEU A 120 11.20 7.07 -5.39
N LEU A 121 11.84 7.06 -4.21
CA LEU A 121 13.05 6.28 -3.96
C LEU A 121 12.81 4.80 -4.23
N CYS A 122 11.75 4.22 -3.66
CA CYS A 122 11.38 2.83 -3.88
C CYS A 122 11.00 2.55 -5.35
N ALA A 123 10.36 3.49 -6.04
CA ALA A 123 10.04 3.37 -7.46
C ALA A 123 11.29 3.31 -8.34
N LEU A 124 12.28 4.16 -8.08
CA LEU A 124 13.57 4.12 -8.78
C LEU A 124 14.37 2.85 -8.46
N LEU A 125 14.35 2.44 -7.19
CA LEU A 125 14.99 1.19 -6.76
C LEU A 125 14.34 -0.04 -7.42
N ALA A 126 13.02 -0.01 -7.66
CA ALA A 126 12.31 -1.08 -8.34
C ALA A 126 12.73 -1.24 -9.81
N LEU A 127 13.18 -0.16 -10.47
CA LEU A 127 13.78 -0.22 -11.79
C LEU A 127 15.17 -0.88 -11.77
N ARG A 128 15.95 -0.65 -10.70
CA ARG A 128 17.32 -1.19 -10.56
C ARG A 128 17.34 -2.64 -10.10
N TRP A 129 16.49 -3.01 -9.15
CA TRP A 129 16.42 -4.34 -8.53
C TRP A 129 14.99 -4.90 -8.54
N PRO A 130 14.44 -5.20 -9.72
CA PRO A 130 13.02 -5.56 -9.87
C PRO A 130 12.64 -6.80 -9.06
N LYS A 131 13.51 -7.80 -8.97
CA LYS A 131 13.22 -9.03 -8.21
C LYS A 131 13.09 -8.79 -6.71
N ALA A 132 14.06 -8.09 -6.10
CA ALA A 132 14.06 -7.84 -4.66
C ALA A 132 12.91 -6.91 -4.25
N LEU A 133 12.67 -5.85 -5.03
CA LEU A 133 11.65 -4.85 -4.71
C LEU A 133 10.23 -5.39 -4.92
N THR A 134 10.01 -6.27 -5.89
CA THR A 134 8.68 -6.89 -6.08
C THR A 134 8.35 -7.89 -4.98
N VAL A 135 9.34 -8.66 -4.51
CA VAL A 135 9.21 -9.50 -3.31
C VAL A 135 8.82 -8.62 -2.11
N LEU A 136 9.61 -7.60 -1.80
CA LEU A 136 9.33 -6.68 -0.69
C LEU A 136 7.97 -5.99 -0.82
N ALA A 137 7.59 -5.53 -2.02
CA ALA A 137 6.30 -4.89 -2.27
C ALA A 137 5.13 -5.82 -1.98
N THR A 138 5.19 -7.07 -2.47
CA THR A 138 4.10 -8.04 -2.26
C THR A 138 4.00 -8.48 -0.80
N ALA A 139 5.14 -8.69 -0.13
CA ALA A 139 5.16 -9.00 1.29
C ALA A 139 4.61 -7.85 2.15
N ALA A 140 5.02 -6.61 1.88
CA ALA A 140 4.54 -5.42 2.59
C ALA A 140 3.05 -5.17 2.35
N LEU A 141 2.56 -5.38 1.12
CA LEU A 141 1.16 -5.25 0.75
C LEU A 141 0.30 -6.32 1.44
N GLY A 142 0.76 -7.57 1.46
CA GLY A 142 0.06 -8.66 2.15
C GLY A 142 0.00 -8.44 3.65
N ALA A 143 1.09 -7.96 4.25
CA ALA A 143 1.12 -7.58 5.65
C ALA A 143 0.18 -6.40 5.97
N ALA A 144 0.13 -5.38 5.11
CA ALA A 144 -0.81 -4.28 5.23
C ALA A 144 -2.27 -4.76 5.16
N ALA A 145 -2.59 -5.65 4.22
CA ALA A 145 -3.93 -6.23 4.09
C ALA A 145 -4.33 -7.06 5.32
N ALA A 146 -3.40 -7.86 5.85
CA ALA A 146 -3.63 -8.65 7.06
C ALA A 146 -3.84 -7.77 8.30
N VAL A 147 -2.99 -6.76 8.50
CA VAL A 147 -3.08 -5.84 9.64
C VAL A 147 -4.32 -4.96 9.56
N THR A 148 -4.68 -4.45 8.38
CA THR A 148 -5.93 -3.68 8.21
C THR A 148 -7.18 -4.55 8.42
N GLY A 149 -7.13 -5.82 8.00
CA GLY A 149 -8.16 -6.79 8.33
C GLY A 149 -8.29 -7.04 9.83
N ALA A 150 -7.18 -7.23 10.53
CA ALA A 150 -7.17 -7.39 11.99
C ALA A 150 -7.65 -6.13 12.72
N ASP A 151 -7.18 -4.95 12.30
CA ASP A 151 -7.56 -3.65 12.84
C ASP A 151 -9.07 -3.38 12.67
N PHE A 152 -9.69 -3.84 11.59
CA PHE A 152 -11.14 -3.78 11.42
C PHE A 152 -11.90 -4.54 12.51
N PHE A 153 -11.42 -5.72 12.93
CA PHE A 153 -12.08 -6.51 13.98
C PHE A 153 -11.79 -6.01 15.39
N VAL A 154 -10.60 -5.43 15.63
CA VAL A 154 -10.19 -4.98 16.97
C VAL A 154 -10.66 -3.55 17.26
N GLU A 155 -10.37 -2.59 16.38
CA GLU A 155 -10.60 -1.16 16.63
C GLU A 155 -11.42 -0.46 15.53
N GLY A 156 -11.94 -1.21 14.55
CA GLY A 156 -12.83 -0.66 13.52
C GLY A 156 -12.16 0.32 12.57
N LEU A 157 -10.92 0.03 12.15
CA LEU A 157 -10.08 0.87 11.26
C LEU A 157 -9.50 2.13 11.93
N ALA A 158 -9.15 2.05 13.22
CA ALA A 158 -8.54 3.15 13.95
C ALA A 158 -7.14 3.51 13.41
N LEU A 159 -6.33 2.51 13.03
CA LEU A 159 -4.96 2.72 12.57
C LEU A 159 -4.87 3.40 11.20
N PRO A 160 -5.65 2.99 10.16
CA PRO A 160 -5.74 3.74 8.91
C PRO A 160 -6.26 5.17 9.11
N ARG A 161 -7.26 5.36 9.98
CA ARG A 161 -7.77 6.70 10.30
C ARG A 161 -6.72 7.58 10.96
N TYR A 162 -5.94 7.01 11.88
CA TYR A 162 -4.85 7.70 12.54
C TYR A 162 -3.78 8.19 11.56
N VAL A 163 -3.33 7.31 10.66
CA VAL A 163 -2.33 7.66 9.62
C VAL A 163 -2.93 8.70 8.65
N TRP A 164 -4.21 8.56 8.31
CA TRP A 164 -4.91 9.52 7.45
C TRP A 164 -5.00 10.92 8.06
N ALA A 165 -5.38 11.01 9.34
CA ALA A 165 -5.47 12.25 10.08
C ALA A 165 -4.07 12.91 10.21
N ARG A 166 -3.03 12.11 10.45
CA ARG A 166 -1.63 12.59 10.43
C ARG A 166 -1.20 13.12 9.07
N ALA A 167 -1.58 12.45 7.98
CA ALA A 167 -1.29 12.93 6.63
C ALA A 167 -1.99 14.27 6.33
N ARG A 168 -3.14 14.54 6.98
CA ARG A 168 -3.88 15.81 6.89
C ARG A 168 -3.46 16.87 7.91
N LEU A 169 -2.49 16.56 8.78
CA LEU A 169 -2.05 17.41 9.90
C LEU A 169 -3.19 17.74 10.89
N GLU A 170 -4.18 16.88 10.98
CA GLU A 170 -5.23 17.01 11.99
C GLU A 170 -4.65 16.63 13.37
N PRO A 171 -5.06 17.31 14.46
CA PRO A 171 -4.62 16.94 15.80
C PRO A 171 -5.17 15.56 16.15
N VAL A 172 -4.28 14.59 16.39
CA VAL A 172 -4.66 13.20 16.70
C VAL A 172 -4.23 12.82 18.11
N ALA A 173 -5.10 12.11 18.82
CA ALA A 173 -4.76 11.50 20.10
C ALA A 173 -3.61 10.49 19.95
N PRO A 174 -2.76 10.30 20.98
CA PRO A 174 -1.67 9.34 20.92
C PRO A 174 -2.20 7.92 20.69
N LEU A 175 -1.41 7.14 19.95
CA LEU A 175 -1.74 5.74 19.64
C LEU A 175 -1.79 4.92 20.93
N CYS A 176 -2.83 4.11 21.09
CA CYS A 176 -2.93 3.13 22.17
C CYS A 176 -1.86 2.04 22.00
N TRP A 177 -1.62 1.25 23.05
CA TRP A 177 -0.72 0.09 22.99
C TRP A 177 -1.06 -0.87 21.84
N HIS A 178 -2.35 -1.07 21.57
CA HIS A 178 -2.82 -1.92 20.47
C HIS A 178 -2.40 -1.39 19.09
N GLY A 179 -2.52 -0.08 18.84
CA GLY A 179 -2.07 0.51 17.58
C GLY A 179 -0.55 0.38 17.38
N TRP A 180 0.24 0.52 18.45
CA TRP A 180 1.69 0.24 18.39
C TRP A 180 1.97 -1.22 18.08
N ALA A 181 1.23 -2.15 18.69
CA ALA A 181 1.34 -3.57 18.40
C ALA A 181 0.97 -3.90 16.95
N MET A 182 -0.04 -3.23 16.37
CA MET A 182 -0.43 -3.40 14.96
C MET A 182 0.62 -2.85 13.99
N LEU A 183 1.25 -1.70 14.28
CA LEU A 183 2.39 -1.20 13.50
C LEU A 183 3.58 -2.17 13.54
N ALA A 184 3.90 -2.69 14.72
CA ALA A 184 4.96 -3.69 14.87
C ALA A 184 4.61 -4.99 14.12
N ALA A 185 3.37 -5.46 14.21
CA ALA A 185 2.89 -6.62 13.48
C ALA A 185 3.00 -6.43 11.97
N TRP A 186 2.70 -5.24 11.46
CA TRP A 186 2.87 -4.92 10.03
C TRP A 186 4.33 -5.08 9.60
N ALA A 187 5.27 -4.46 10.32
CA ALA A 187 6.70 -4.56 10.00
C ALA A 187 7.21 -6.01 10.10
N LEU A 188 6.81 -6.75 11.14
CA LEU A 188 7.20 -8.15 11.35
C LEU A 188 6.64 -9.07 10.26
N LEU A 189 5.34 -8.97 9.94
CA LEU A 189 4.71 -9.77 8.90
C LEU A 189 5.31 -9.47 7.52
N GLY A 190 5.61 -8.21 7.22
CA GLY A 190 6.29 -7.82 5.99
C GLY A 190 7.69 -8.42 5.89
N GLY A 191 8.46 -8.38 6.99
CA GLY A 191 9.79 -8.99 7.06
C GLY A 191 9.76 -10.51 6.91
N ILE A 192 8.88 -11.19 7.65
CA ILE A 192 8.69 -12.65 7.57
C ILE A 192 8.25 -13.06 6.17
N GLY A 193 7.26 -12.38 5.60
CA GLY A 193 6.79 -12.63 4.23
C GLY A 193 7.90 -12.45 3.21
N GLY A 194 8.72 -11.40 3.33
CA GLY A 194 9.87 -11.16 2.48
C GLY A 194 10.93 -12.25 2.58
N ILE A 195 11.25 -12.72 3.79
CA ILE A 195 12.22 -13.81 4.01
C ILE A 195 11.70 -15.13 3.43
N ILE A 196 10.42 -15.46 3.67
CA ILE A 196 9.78 -16.67 3.13
C ILE A 196 9.84 -16.62 1.60
N GLN A 197 9.38 -15.53 0.99
CA GLN A 197 9.43 -15.36 -0.46
C GLN A 197 10.87 -15.43 -0.97
N TRP A 198 11.86 -14.84 -0.30
CA TRP A 198 13.26 -14.91 -0.69
C TRP A 198 13.81 -16.34 -0.65
N LYS A 199 13.51 -17.10 0.42
CA LYS A 199 13.95 -18.50 0.58
C LYS A 199 13.26 -19.45 -0.41
N VAL A 200 11.96 -19.27 -0.64
CA VAL A 200 11.18 -20.04 -1.62
C VAL A 200 11.59 -19.67 -3.06
N THR A 201 12.00 -18.42 -3.31
CA THR A 201 12.48 -17.98 -4.63
C THR A 201 13.91 -18.41 -4.90
N GLY A 202 14.79 -18.42 -3.89
CA GLY A 202 16.18 -18.86 -4.01
C GLY A 202 16.36 -20.36 -4.31
N THR A 203 15.30 -21.15 -4.12
CA THR A 203 15.30 -22.61 -4.36
C THR A 203 14.78 -23.01 -5.75
N GLY A 204 14.40 -22.05 -6.61
CA GLY A 204 13.88 -22.30 -7.95
C GLY A 204 14.86 -21.99 -9.09
N VAL A 205 15.66 -23.00 -9.46
CA VAL A 205 16.29 -23.22 -10.77
C VAL A 205 17.16 -22.08 -11.33
N ARG A 206 18.48 -22.23 -11.16
CA ARG A 206 19.47 -21.72 -12.13
C ARG A 206 19.00 -22.15 -13.52
N HIS A 207 18.56 -21.21 -14.36
CA HIS A 207 18.64 -21.44 -15.81
C HIS A 207 20.14 -21.44 -16.11
N GLY A 208 20.74 -22.62 -16.02
CA GLY A 208 22.00 -22.89 -16.69
C GLY A 208 21.75 -22.71 -18.18
N GLU A 209 22.67 -21.97 -18.80
CA GLU A 209 23.16 -22.09 -20.17
C GLU A 209 22.18 -22.55 -21.26
#